data_AF-A0AAN6PFG7-F1
#
_entry.id   AF-A0AAN6PFG7-F1
#
_cell.length_a   1.000
_cell.length_b   1.000
_cell.length_c   1.000
_cell.angle_alpha   90.00
_cell.angle_beta   90.00
_cell.angle_gamma   90.00
#
_symmetry.space_group_name_H-M   'P 1'
#
loop_
_entity.id
_entity.type
_entity.pdbx_description
1 polymer ?
#
loop_
_entity_poly.entity_id
_entity_poly.type
_entity_poly.pdbx_seq_one_letter_code
_entity_poly.pdbx_strand_id
1 'polypeptide(L)' 'MAKSKNSSQHNQSRKAHRNGIKKPKTQRYPSLKGTDPKYRRNHRHALHGTAKALKEFREGKRETA' A
#
# COMPACT_ATOMS: atom_id res chain seq x y z
N MET A 1 47.94 -23.99 -14.69
CA MET A 1 46.67 -23.46 -14.15
C MET A 1 45.79 -23.05 -15.33
N ALA A 2 44.78 -23.85 -15.67
CA ALA A 2 43.93 -23.57 -16.84
C ALA A 2 42.84 -22.54 -16.48
N LYS A 3 42.67 -21.51 -17.31
CA LYS A 3 41.70 -20.43 -17.05
C LYS A 3 40.27 -20.92 -17.26
N SER A 4 39.34 -20.52 -16.39
CA SER A 4 37.90 -20.77 -16.51
C SER A 4 37.13 -19.48 -16.88
N LYS A 5 35.82 -19.61 -17.14
CA LYS A 5 34.95 -18.45 -17.39
C LYS A 5 34.68 -17.69 -16.08
N ASN A 6 34.76 -16.36 -16.14
CA ASN A 6 34.65 -15.50 -14.96
C ASN A 6 33.20 -15.13 -14.58
N SER A 7 32.27 -15.05 -15.56
CA SER A 7 30.84 -14.73 -15.31
C SER A 7 29.95 -15.12 -16.49
N SER A 8 28.66 -15.40 -16.23
CA SER A 8 27.63 -15.59 -17.27
C SER A 8 26.21 -15.33 -16.78
N GLN A 9 25.40 -14.68 -17.63
CA GLN A 9 23.96 -14.49 -17.41
C GLN A 9 23.10 -15.31 -18.38
N HIS A 10 23.70 -16.26 -19.12
CA HIS A 10 23.09 -16.94 -20.27
C HIS A 10 21.73 -17.59 -19.97
N ASN A 11 21.57 -18.17 -18.79
CA ASN A 11 20.34 -18.87 -18.41
C ASN A 11 19.42 -18.07 -17.47
N GLN A 12 19.79 -16.84 -17.10
CA GLN A 12 19.08 -16.10 -16.05
C GLN A 12 17.70 -15.66 -16.53
N SER A 13 17.61 -15.14 -17.76
CA SER A 13 16.33 -14.75 -18.37
C SER A 13 15.39 -15.95 -18.49
N ARG A 14 15.85 -17.08 -19.04
CA ARG A 14 15.03 -18.30 -19.17
C ARG A 14 14.49 -18.78 -17.82
N LYS A 15 15.27 -18.70 -16.74
CA LYS A 15 14.81 -19.04 -15.39
C LYS A 15 13.77 -18.04 -14.86
N ALA A 16 14.00 -16.73 -15.03
CA ALA A 16 13.06 -15.69 -14.60
C ALA A 16 11.71 -15.80 -15.31
N HIS A 17 11.73 -16.14 -16.61
CA HIS A 17 10.52 -16.28 -17.42
C HIS A 17 9.81 -17.63 -17.25
N ARG A 18 10.48 -18.67 -16.70
CA ARG A 18 9.84 -19.99 -16.47
C ARG A 18 8.56 -19.89 -15.63
N ASN A 19 8.56 -19.04 -14.61
CA ASN A 19 7.39 -18.78 -13.77
C ASN A 19 6.66 -17.47 -14.15
N GLY A 20 7.20 -16.75 -15.15
CA GLY A 20 6.76 -15.43 -15.57
C GLY A 20 7.17 -14.31 -14.59
N ILE A 21 7.62 -13.18 -15.14
CA ILE A 21 7.89 -11.97 -14.36
C ILE A 21 6.55 -11.29 -14.10
N LYS A 22 6.01 -11.46 -12.88
CA LYS A 22 4.73 -10.87 -12.48
C LYS A 22 4.93 -9.42 -12.04
N LYS A 23 4.04 -8.54 -12.51
CA LYS A 23 3.96 -7.15 -12.02
C LYS A 23 3.50 -7.15 -10.55
N PRO A 24 3.91 -6.16 -9.73
CA PRO A 24 3.37 -6.02 -8.39
C PRO A 24 1.85 -5.83 -8.45
N LYS A 25 1.15 -6.40 -7.47
CA LYS A 25 -0.31 -6.32 -7.40
C LYS A 25 -0.72 -4.89 -6.99
N THR A 26 -1.51 -4.23 -7.83
CA THR A 26 -2.15 -2.96 -7.47
C THR A 26 -3.44 -3.21 -6.70
N GLN A 27 -3.74 -2.35 -5.73
CA GLN A 27 -4.98 -2.36 -4.96
C GLN A 27 -5.67 -1.02 -5.11
N ARG A 28 -7.01 -1.00 -5.02
CA ARG A 28 -7.80 0.25 -5.11
C ARG A 28 -7.39 1.28 -4.06
N TYR A 29 -7.04 0.83 -2.86
CA TYR A 29 -6.63 1.67 -1.74
C TYR A 29 -5.22 1.30 -1.26
N PRO A 30 -4.19 2.11 -1.56
CA PRO A 30 -2.83 1.88 -1.07
C PRO A 30 -2.66 2.32 0.39
N SER A 31 -1.57 1.91 1.02
CA SER A 31 -1.24 2.36 2.39
C SER A 31 -0.81 3.83 2.42
N LEU A 32 -1.20 4.56 3.47
CA LEU A 32 -0.72 5.92 3.75
C LEU A 32 0.62 5.95 4.52
N LYS A 33 1.47 4.93 4.35
CA LYS A 33 2.79 4.89 4.99
C LYS A 33 3.72 5.87 4.27
N GLY A 34 4.41 6.74 5.02
CA GLY A 34 5.33 7.73 4.46
C GLY A 34 4.71 9.07 4.08
N THR A 35 3.39 9.23 4.21
CA THR A 35 2.74 10.55 4.08
C THR A 35 3.05 11.43 5.29
N ASP A 36 3.02 12.75 5.10
CA ASP A 36 3.31 13.74 6.14
C ASP A 36 2.63 13.43 7.50
N PRO A 37 3.41 13.35 8.61
CA PRO A 37 2.86 13.07 9.92
C PRO A 37 1.82 14.08 10.41
N LYS A 38 1.94 15.37 10.05
CA LYS A 38 0.98 16.40 10.47
C LYS A 38 -0.38 16.18 9.79
N TYR A 39 -0.37 15.91 8.48
CA TYR A 39 -1.55 15.50 7.71
C TYR A 39 -2.17 14.23 8.29
N ARG A 40 -1.37 13.19 8.56
CA ARG A 40 -1.88 11.92 9.11
C ARG A 40 -2.52 12.07 10.48
N ARG A 41 -1.99 12.92 11.34
CA ARG A 41 -2.59 13.22 12.64
C ARG A 41 -3.94 13.89 12.46
N ASN A 42 -4.01 14.94 11.64
CA ASN A 42 -5.27 15.64 11.37
C ASN A 42 -6.32 14.74 10.72
N HIS A 43 -5.94 13.96 9.70
CA HIS A 43 -6.82 13.05 8.99
C HIS A 43 -7.45 12.00 9.93
N ARG A 44 -6.67 11.48 10.90
CA ARG A 44 -7.22 10.59 11.93
C ARG A 44 -8.28 11.28 12.78
N HIS A 45 -8.03 12.49 13.26
CA HIS A 45 -9.00 13.23 14.06
C HIS A 45 -10.28 13.54 13.27
N ALA A 46 -10.16 13.92 12.00
CA ALA A 46 -11.29 14.18 11.13
C ALA A 46 -12.18 12.93 10.96
N LEU A 47 -11.58 11.77 10.65
CA LEU A 47 -12.33 10.51 10.51
C LEU A 47 -13.01 10.07 11.81
N HIS A 48 -12.36 10.28 12.96
CA HIS A 48 -12.99 9.98 14.26
C HIS A 48 -14.15 10.93 14.55
N GLY A 49 -14.02 12.22 14.20
CA GLY A 49 -15.07 13.22 14.37
C GLY A 49 -16.30 12.89 13.53
N THR A 50 -16.11 12.55 12.24
CA THR A 50 -17.23 12.18 11.36
C THR A 50 -17.91 10.91 11.81
N ALA A 51 -17.15 9.89 12.24
CA ALA A 51 -17.72 8.65 12.77
C ALA A 51 -18.58 8.90 14.03
N LYS A 52 -18.15 9.81 14.91
CA LYS A 52 -18.91 10.19 16.10
C LYS A 52 -20.20 10.94 15.74
N ALA A 53 -20.14 11.93 14.84
CA ALA A 53 -21.30 12.69 14.40
C ALA A 53 -22.36 11.78 13.76
N LEU A 54 -21.94 10.87 12.87
CA LEU A 54 -22.84 9.89 12.24
C LEU A 54 -23.47 8.95 13.26
N LYS A 55 -22.76 8.58 14.32
CA LYS A 55 -23.31 7.77 15.41
C LYS A 55 -24.36 8.54 16.20
N GLU A 56 -24.08 9.78 16.58
CA GLU A 56 -25.02 10.63 17.32
C GLU A 56 -26.30 10.94 16.51
N PHE A 57 -26.16 11.17 15.20
CA PHE A 57 -27.28 11.32 14.29
C PHE A 57 -28.15 10.05 14.24
N ARG A 58 -27.55 8.86 14.11
CA ARG A 58 -28.28 7.59 14.15
C ARG A 58 -28.98 7.33 15.49
N GLU A 59 -28.39 7.79 16.59
CA GLU A 59 -28.97 7.70 17.93
C GLU A 59 -30.02 8.80 18.21
N GLY A 60 -30.30 9.69 17.25
CA GLY A 60 -31.27 10.77 17.39
C GLY A 60 -30.83 11.90 18.32
N LYS A 61 -29.57 11.91 18.76
CA LYS A 61 -29.00 12.94 19.64
C LYS A 61 -28.54 14.19 18.88
N ARG A 62 -28.60 14.13 17.55
CA ARG A 62 -28.16 15.19 16.63
C ARG A 62 -29.16 15.27 15.49
N GLU A 63 -29.68 16.46 15.22
CA GLU A 63 -30.71 16.66 14.19
C GLU A 63 -30.15 16.61 12.76
N THR A 64 -28.85 16.85 12.60
CA THR A 64 -28.16 16.83 11.32
C THR A 64 -26.96 15.89 11.34
N ALA A 65 -26.70 15.27 10.19
CA ALA A 65 -25.63 14.29 9.97
C ALA A 65 -24.24 14.95 9.88
#